data_AF-A0A9E1RXT9-F1
#
_entry.id   AF-A0A9E1RXT9-F1
#
_cell.length_a   1.000
_cell.length_b   1.000
_cell.length_c   1.000
_cell.angle_alpha   90.00
_cell.angle_beta   90.00
_cell.angle_gamma   90.00
#
_symmetry.space_group_name_H-M   'P 1'
#
loop_
_entity.id
_entity.type
_entity.pdbx_description
1 polymer ?
#
loop_
_entity_poly.entity_id
_entity_poly.type
_entity_poly.pdbx_seq_one_letter_code
_entity_poly.pdbx_strand_id
1 'polypeptide(L)'
;MAESPKGESSLNSLRHQIDEIDDTIHDLLMRRIELARSIGQEKSQALGTAFRPAREAQIMRRLAARHEGPFPFAVAIRIWREIIAASLSVEGKFVVSVYVPEPLEAGLAYLALASAYFGSQTPLLQAQTEAGVLRAVRDGKAAVGVLPIASDTHTTRASAEPWWYTLTAGGSERPRVVANLPWLINSDTGSDAARAMAVARINPEASGDDISLIAFESTENISRGRIRKEAEGAGLMLDWAATWSHDEQPARWQLAHVEGFVPEYDPRLAGLVNTLEGELTRFVNLGCYARPGNGTTS
;
A
#
# COMPACT_ATOMS: atom_id res chain seq x y z
N MET A 1 47.10 27.93 -39.37
CA MET A 1 46.97 27.53 -37.96
C MET A 1 45.51 27.21 -37.73
N ALA A 2 45.17 25.93 -37.60
CA ALA A 2 43.81 25.49 -37.32
C ALA A 2 43.55 25.62 -35.82
N GLU A 3 42.53 26.39 -35.43
CA GLU A 3 42.00 26.38 -34.07
C GLU A 3 41.37 25.00 -33.81
N SER A 4 42.02 24.17 -33.00
CA SER A 4 41.39 22.97 -32.46
C SER A 4 40.29 23.36 -31.44
N PRO A 5 39.16 22.66 -31.41
CA PRO A 5 37.92 23.18 -30.83
C PRO A 5 37.92 23.04 -29.31
N LYS A 6 38.03 24.17 -28.59
CA LYS A 6 37.83 24.23 -27.12
C LYS A 6 36.46 23.68 -26.66
N GLY A 7 35.48 23.54 -27.56
CA GLY A 7 34.16 22.98 -27.28
C GLY A 7 34.10 21.45 -27.19
N GLU A 8 34.83 20.72 -28.05
CA GLU A 8 34.77 19.24 -28.06
C GLU A 8 35.46 18.62 -26.84
N SER A 9 36.59 19.21 -26.42
CA SER A 9 37.31 18.76 -25.22
C SER A 9 36.54 19.02 -23.92
N SER A 10 35.71 20.07 -23.86
CA SER A 10 34.88 20.41 -22.70
C SER A 10 33.61 19.53 -22.63
N LEU A 11 32.99 19.24 -23.77
CA LEU A 11 31.87 18.30 -23.83
C LEU A 11 32.31 16.87 -23.50
N ASN A 12 33.47 16.44 -24.01
CA ASN A 12 34.01 15.12 -23.69
C ASN A 12 34.39 14.99 -22.22
N SER A 13 34.90 16.04 -21.58
CA SER A 13 35.19 16.00 -20.14
C SER A 13 33.91 15.96 -19.28
N LEU A 14 32.83 16.63 -19.70
CA LEU A 14 31.53 16.53 -19.02
C LEU A 14 30.93 15.12 -19.18
N ARG A 15 31.05 14.50 -20.36
CA ARG A 15 30.61 13.11 -20.58
C ARG A 15 31.37 12.13 -19.70
N HIS A 16 32.70 12.24 -19.63
CA HIS A 16 33.50 11.41 -18.74
C HIS A 16 33.08 11.54 -17.27
N GLN A 17 32.74 12.75 -16.81
CA GLN A 17 32.22 12.93 -15.45
C GLN A 17 30.86 12.25 -15.24
N ILE A 18 29.99 12.23 -16.26
CA ILE A 18 28.72 11.48 -16.20
C ILE A 18 29.00 9.98 -16.13
N ASP A 19 29.89 9.46 -16.97
CA ASP A 19 30.25 8.04 -16.97
C ASP A 19 30.79 7.59 -15.61
N GLU A 20 31.68 8.38 -14.99
CA GLU A 20 32.20 8.11 -13.63
C GLU A 20 31.09 8.11 -12.55
N ILE A 21 30.10 9.01 -12.69
CA ILE A 21 28.94 9.05 -11.79
C ILE A 21 28.06 7.81 -12.00
N ASP A 22 27.81 7.42 -13.25
CA ASP A 22 26.98 6.26 -13.59
C ASP A 22 27.62 4.95 -13.09
N ASP A 23 28.93 4.78 -13.25
CA ASP A 23 29.69 3.67 -12.69
C ASP A 23 29.56 3.64 -11.15
N THR A 24 29.70 4.79 -10.50
CA THR A 24 29.53 4.90 -9.05
C THR A 24 28.11 4.55 -8.60
N ILE A 25 27.08 5.01 -9.32
CA ILE A 25 25.68 4.66 -9.05
C ILE A 25 25.49 3.15 -9.17
N HIS A 26 26.02 2.54 -10.22
CA HIS A 26 25.94 1.09 -10.43
C HIS A 26 26.60 0.31 -9.29
N ASP A 27 27.80 0.67 -8.87
CA ASP A 27 28.51 0.05 -7.75
C ASP A 27 27.74 0.18 -6.42
N LEU A 28 27.16 1.36 -6.18
CA LEU A 28 26.31 1.59 -5.00
C LEU A 28 25.05 0.73 -5.03
N LEU A 29 24.44 0.53 -6.19
CA LEU A 29 23.29 -0.37 -6.36
C LEU A 29 23.68 -1.82 -6.05
N MET A 30 24.81 -2.29 -6.59
CA MET A 30 25.33 -3.64 -6.31
C MET A 30 25.57 -3.83 -4.81
N ARG A 31 26.24 -2.86 -4.17
CA ARG A 31 26.51 -2.91 -2.73
C ARG A 31 25.21 -2.91 -1.90
N ARG A 32 24.22 -2.12 -2.30
CA ARG A 32 22.93 -2.04 -1.61
C ARG A 32 22.16 -3.36 -1.69
N ILE A 33 22.14 -4.01 -2.86
CA ILE A 33 21.49 -5.30 -3.06
C ILE A 33 22.17 -6.40 -2.24
N GLU A 34 23.50 -6.38 -2.16
CA GLU A 34 24.26 -7.34 -1.34
C GLU A 34 23.95 -7.19 0.17
N LEU A 35 23.77 -5.95 0.64
CA LEU A 35 23.30 -5.69 2.00
C LEU A 35 21.86 -6.18 2.21
N ALA A 36 20.96 -5.96 1.26
CA ALA A 36 19.58 -6.47 1.33
C ALA A 36 19.54 -8.00 1.40
N ARG A 37 20.36 -8.68 0.58
CA ARG A 37 20.55 -10.13 0.62
C ARG A 37 21.03 -10.60 1.99
N SER A 38 22.03 -9.93 2.57
CA SER A 38 22.56 -10.26 3.89
C SER A 38 21.49 -10.11 4.99
N ILE A 39 20.71 -9.03 4.94
CA ILE A 39 19.56 -8.81 5.85
C ILE A 39 18.51 -9.91 5.68
N GLY A 40 18.20 -10.31 4.45
CA GLY A 40 17.29 -11.42 4.16
C GLY A 40 17.77 -12.75 4.75
N GLN A 41 19.08 -13.02 4.70
CA GLN A 41 19.68 -14.23 5.29
C GLN A 41 19.55 -14.26 6.82
N GLU A 42 19.83 -13.14 7.49
CA GLU A 42 19.63 -13.02 8.94
C GLU A 42 18.14 -13.20 9.32
N LYS A 43 17.24 -12.59 8.54
CA LYS A 43 15.80 -12.68 8.78
C LYS A 43 15.21 -14.04 8.46
N SER A 44 15.76 -14.82 7.53
CA SER A 44 15.22 -16.16 7.20
C SER A 44 15.17 -17.13 8.39
N GLN A 45 15.91 -16.82 9.47
CA GLN A 45 15.83 -17.54 10.74
C GLN A 45 14.60 -17.16 11.58
N ALA A 46 13.90 -16.08 11.23
CA ALA A 46 12.64 -15.61 11.80
C ALA A 46 11.55 -15.61 10.70
N LEU A 47 10.43 -16.29 10.92
CA LEU A 47 9.36 -16.64 9.96
C LEU A 47 8.62 -15.48 9.21
N GLY A 48 9.20 -14.29 9.02
CA GLY A 48 8.55 -13.14 8.38
C GLY A 48 8.85 -12.98 6.88
N THR A 49 7.87 -12.50 6.12
CA THR A 49 8.01 -12.08 4.69
C THR A 49 9.05 -10.96 4.54
N ALA A 50 9.79 -10.90 3.43
CA ALA A 50 10.75 -9.81 3.14
C ALA A 50 10.09 -8.42 3.03
N PHE A 51 8.86 -8.39 2.53
CA PHE A 51 8.07 -7.17 2.34
C PHE A 51 7.75 -6.48 3.67
N ARG A 52 8.18 -5.22 3.80
CA ARG A 52 8.02 -4.36 4.99
C ARG A 52 7.55 -2.96 4.57
N PRO A 53 6.25 -2.79 4.27
CA PRO A 53 5.73 -1.53 3.73
C PRO A 53 6.00 -0.31 4.63
N ALA A 54 5.95 -0.48 5.96
CA ALA A 54 6.29 0.60 6.90
C ALA A 54 7.72 1.11 6.73
N ARG A 55 8.68 0.19 6.56
CA ARG A 55 10.09 0.54 6.31
C ARG A 55 10.26 1.21 4.95
N GLU A 56 9.60 0.72 3.92
CA GLU A 56 9.64 1.35 2.60
C GLU A 56 9.09 2.78 2.65
N ALA A 57 7.96 2.98 3.31
CA ALA A 57 7.38 4.30 3.51
C ALA A 57 8.33 5.28 4.20
N GLN A 58 9.02 4.84 5.26
CA GLN A 58 10.05 5.64 5.93
C GLN A 58 11.21 6.02 4.98
N ILE A 59 11.68 5.07 4.16
CA ILE A 59 12.72 5.32 3.17
C ILE A 59 12.24 6.38 2.17
N MET A 60 11.04 6.21 1.62
CA MET A 60 10.48 7.13 0.64
C MET A 60 10.26 8.53 1.21
N ARG A 61 9.72 8.65 2.43
CA ARG A 61 9.56 9.96 3.11
C ARG A 61 10.90 10.63 3.39
N ARG A 62 11.89 9.88 3.89
CA ARG A 62 13.24 10.39 4.12
C ARG A 62 13.87 10.93 2.82
N LEU A 63 13.68 10.22 1.70
CA LEU A 63 14.20 10.64 0.40
C LEU A 63 13.48 11.86 -0.15
N ALA A 64 12.17 11.94 0.05
CA ALA A 64 11.39 13.11 -0.31
C ALA A 64 11.81 14.35 0.48
N ALA A 65 12.01 14.22 1.79
CA ALA A 65 12.43 15.32 2.65
C ALA A 65 13.84 15.88 2.34
N ARG A 66 14.70 15.10 1.67
CA ARG A 66 16.05 15.53 1.27
C ARG A 66 16.17 15.87 -0.22
N HIS A 67 15.07 15.82 -0.96
CA HIS A 67 15.10 15.98 -2.40
C HIS A 67 15.26 17.46 -2.74
N GLU A 68 16.35 17.79 -3.43
CA GLU A 68 16.68 19.15 -3.86
C GLU A 68 17.34 19.08 -5.24
N GLY A 69 17.28 20.19 -5.99
CA GLY A 69 17.93 20.32 -7.30
C GLY A 69 17.01 19.99 -8.48
N PRO A 70 17.57 19.89 -9.71
CA PRO A 70 16.81 19.90 -10.95
C PRO A 70 16.24 18.52 -11.35
N PHE A 71 16.57 17.45 -10.62
CA PHE A 71 16.10 16.11 -10.99
C PHE A 71 14.61 15.97 -10.65
N PRO A 72 13.73 15.51 -11.56
CA PRO A 72 12.29 15.45 -11.29
C PRO A 72 11.93 14.53 -10.10
N PHE A 73 11.26 15.08 -9.09
CA PHE A 73 10.91 14.38 -7.85
C PHE A 73 10.16 13.05 -8.09
N ALA A 74 9.10 13.07 -8.90
CA ALA A 74 8.31 11.88 -9.20
C ALA A 74 9.15 10.77 -9.86
N VAL A 75 10.15 11.13 -10.66
CA VAL A 75 11.08 10.18 -11.29
C VAL A 75 12.01 9.58 -10.24
N ALA A 76 12.53 10.38 -9.30
CA ALA A 76 13.38 9.87 -8.22
C ALA A 76 12.64 8.84 -7.35
N ILE A 77 11.38 9.13 -7.02
CA ILE A 77 10.53 8.21 -6.27
C ILE A 77 10.28 6.92 -7.06
N ARG A 78 10.02 6.99 -8.37
CA ARG A 78 9.82 5.80 -9.20
C ARG A 78 11.09 4.93 -9.29
N ILE A 79 12.26 5.55 -9.46
CA ILE A 79 13.55 4.84 -9.45
C ILE A 79 13.73 4.15 -8.10
N TRP A 80 13.47 4.84 -7.00
CA TRP A 80 13.68 4.25 -5.67
C TRP A 80 12.70 3.13 -5.34
N ARG A 81 11.46 3.21 -5.84
CA ARG A 81 10.51 2.09 -5.77
C ARG A 81 11.03 0.86 -6.51
N GLU A 82 11.64 1.05 -7.66
CA GLU A 82 12.18 -0.08 -8.42
C GLU A 82 13.43 -0.69 -7.75
N ILE A 83 14.28 0.15 -7.14
CA ILE A 83 15.41 -0.34 -6.31
C ILE A 83 14.90 -1.15 -5.10
N ILE A 84 13.81 -0.72 -4.47
CA ILE A 84 13.17 -1.45 -3.36
C ILE A 84 12.63 -2.79 -3.85
N ALA A 85 11.89 -2.80 -4.97
CA ALA A 85 11.34 -4.01 -5.57
C ALA A 85 12.41 -5.03 -5.95
N ALA A 86 13.52 -4.58 -6.54
CA ALA A 86 14.67 -5.42 -6.85
C ALA A 86 15.33 -6.02 -5.59
N SER A 87 15.18 -5.37 -4.43
CA SER A 87 15.66 -5.94 -3.16
C SER A 87 14.76 -7.07 -2.67
N LEU A 88 13.45 -6.89 -2.81
CA LEU A 88 12.46 -7.91 -2.42
C LEU A 88 12.62 -9.19 -3.26
N SER A 89 12.98 -9.06 -4.55
CA SER A 89 13.14 -10.21 -5.44
C SER A 89 14.38 -11.05 -5.13
N VAL A 90 15.46 -10.46 -4.60
CA VAL A 90 16.64 -11.22 -4.17
C VAL A 90 16.49 -11.87 -2.80
N GLU A 91 15.59 -11.36 -1.95
CA GLU A 91 15.30 -11.92 -0.63
C GLU A 91 14.41 -13.18 -0.70
N GLY A 92 13.70 -13.40 -1.81
CA GLY A 92 12.93 -14.63 -2.03
C GLY A 92 11.90 -14.53 -3.15
N LYS A 93 11.10 -15.59 -3.31
CA LYS A 93 10.03 -15.63 -4.32
C LYS A 93 8.91 -14.65 -3.95
N PHE A 94 8.92 -13.47 -4.58
CA PHE A 94 7.91 -12.44 -4.43
C PHE A 94 6.97 -12.44 -5.64
N VAL A 95 5.69 -12.73 -5.41
CA VAL A 95 4.65 -12.80 -6.46
C VAL A 95 3.46 -11.96 -6.01
N VAL A 96 2.88 -11.19 -6.92
CA VAL A 96 1.74 -10.32 -6.64
C VAL A 96 0.51 -10.84 -7.38
N SER A 97 -0.58 -11.14 -6.68
CA SER A 97 -1.87 -11.41 -7.32
C SER A 97 -2.62 -10.11 -7.55
N VAL A 98 -3.20 -9.91 -8.74
CA VAL A 98 -3.87 -8.67 -9.12
C VAL A 98 -5.29 -8.97 -9.56
N TYR A 99 -6.24 -8.19 -9.04
CA TYR A 99 -7.62 -8.23 -9.50
C TYR A 99 -7.71 -7.70 -10.93
N VAL A 100 -8.13 -8.55 -11.85
CA VAL A 100 -8.30 -8.24 -13.27
C VAL A 100 -9.64 -8.81 -13.71
N PRO A 101 -10.76 -8.09 -13.51
CA PRO A 101 -12.08 -8.56 -13.90
C PRO A 101 -12.20 -8.66 -15.42
N GLU A 102 -13.24 -9.36 -15.88
CA GLU A 102 -13.64 -9.29 -17.28
C GLU A 102 -14.53 -8.07 -17.54
N PRO A 103 -14.34 -7.34 -18.66
CA PRO A 103 -13.29 -7.56 -19.66
C PRO A 103 -11.92 -6.99 -19.20
N LEU A 104 -10.82 -7.49 -19.78
CA LEU A 104 -9.44 -7.21 -19.36
C LEU A 104 -9.14 -5.71 -19.16
N GLU A 105 -9.74 -4.85 -19.98
CA GLU A 105 -9.57 -3.40 -19.95
C GLU A 105 -9.92 -2.81 -18.57
N ALA A 106 -10.88 -3.40 -17.85
CA ALA A 106 -11.27 -2.99 -16.51
C ALA A 106 -10.19 -3.33 -15.44
N GLY A 107 -9.24 -4.20 -15.76
CA GLY A 107 -8.14 -4.61 -14.88
C GLY A 107 -6.77 -3.99 -15.21
N LEU A 108 -6.60 -3.38 -16.39
CA LEU A 108 -5.30 -2.87 -16.86
C LEU A 108 -4.70 -1.83 -15.91
N ALA A 109 -5.53 -0.96 -15.33
CA ALA A 109 -5.07 0.03 -14.37
C ALA A 109 -4.50 -0.61 -13.08
N TYR A 110 -5.08 -1.71 -12.61
CA TYR A 110 -4.57 -2.45 -11.45
C TYR A 110 -3.24 -3.15 -11.76
N LEU A 111 -3.07 -3.67 -12.97
CA LEU A 111 -1.79 -4.22 -13.43
C LEU A 111 -0.70 -3.14 -13.50
N ALA A 112 -1.03 -1.96 -14.03
CA ALA A 112 -0.10 -0.84 -14.09
C ALA A 112 0.29 -0.35 -12.70
N LEU A 113 -0.67 -0.22 -11.77
CA LEU A 113 -0.42 0.14 -10.37
C LEU A 113 0.46 -0.90 -9.67
N ALA A 114 0.16 -2.18 -9.84
CA ALA A 114 0.92 -3.27 -9.26
C ALA A 114 2.37 -3.26 -9.77
N SER A 115 2.56 -3.14 -11.08
CA SER A 115 3.89 -3.05 -11.71
C SER A 115 4.67 -1.80 -11.25
N ALA A 116 4.00 -0.65 -11.15
CA ALA A 116 4.65 0.58 -10.70
C ALA A 116 5.06 0.57 -9.22
N TYR A 117 4.31 -0.12 -8.37
CA TYR A 117 4.57 -0.17 -6.92
C TYR A 117 5.54 -1.31 -6.54
N PHE A 118 5.32 -2.51 -7.09
CA PHE A 118 6.05 -3.73 -6.75
C PHE A 118 7.16 -4.08 -7.72
N GLY A 119 7.37 -3.26 -8.74
CA GLY A 119 8.44 -3.39 -9.71
C GLY A 119 8.02 -4.06 -11.01
N SER A 120 8.69 -3.65 -12.09
CA SER A 120 8.35 -4.04 -13.46
C SER A 120 8.66 -5.50 -13.78
N GLN A 121 9.59 -6.10 -13.03
CA GLN A 121 10.02 -7.49 -13.20
C GLN A 121 9.34 -8.46 -12.22
N THR A 122 8.47 -7.95 -11.34
CA THR A 122 7.78 -8.80 -10.36
C THR A 122 6.68 -9.61 -11.03
N PRO A 123 6.66 -10.96 -10.88
CA PRO A 123 5.62 -11.79 -11.47
C PRO A 123 4.22 -11.42 -10.95
N LEU A 124 3.29 -11.18 -11.89
CA LEU A 124 1.89 -10.86 -11.60
C LEU A 124 0.99 -12.06 -11.91
N LEU A 125 0.21 -12.51 -10.92
CA LEU A 125 -0.85 -13.50 -11.07
C LEU A 125 -2.20 -12.81 -11.22
N GLN A 126 -2.80 -12.90 -12.40
CA GLN A 126 -4.12 -12.30 -12.64
C GLN A 126 -5.23 -13.16 -12.03
N ALA A 127 -6.17 -12.53 -11.35
CA ALA A 127 -7.37 -13.18 -10.83
C ALA A 127 -8.62 -12.38 -11.21
N GLN A 128 -9.60 -13.07 -11.77
CA GLN A 128 -10.84 -12.47 -12.25
C GLN A 128 -11.80 -12.04 -11.14
N THR A 129 -11.59 -12.53 -9.91
CA THR A 129 -12.42 -12.22 -8.75
C THR A 129 -11.56 -11.75 -7.59
N GLU A 130 -12.11 -10.84 -6.78
CA GLU A 130 -11.46 -10.35 -5.57
C GLU A 130 -11.20 -11.48 -4.57
N ALA A 131 -12.15 -12.40 -4.44
CA ALA A 131 -11.99 -13.63 -3.65
C ALA A 131 -10.83 -14.48 -4.15
N GLY A 132 -10.60 -14.54 -5.47
CA GLY A 132 -9.46 -15.22 -6.09
C GLY A 132 -8.11 -14.61 -5.66
N VAL A 133 -8.01 -13.27 -5.63
CA VAL A 133 -6.83 -12.55 -5.13
C VAL A 133 -6.59 -12.87 -3.65
N LEU A 134 -7.63 -12.75 -2.82
CA LEU A 134 -7.52 -13.05 -1.39
C LEU A 134 -7.13 -14.50 -1.13
N ARG A 135 -7.67 -15.45 -1.89
CA ARG A 135 -7.31 -16.86 -1.81
C ARG A 135 -5.85 -17.08 -2.20
N ALA A 136 -5.35 -16.45 -3.27
CA ALA A 136 -3.96 -16.57 -3.68
C ALA A 136 -2.99 -16.11 -2.56
N VAL A 137 -3.36 -15.05 -1.83
CA VAL A 137 -2.60 -14.57 -0.66
C VAL A 137 -2.74 -15.52 0.53
N ARG A 138 -3.96 -15.99 0.85
CA ARG A 138 -4.23 -16.93 1.95
C ARG A 138 -3.57 -18.29 1.76
N ASP A 139 -3.47 -18.77 0.53
CA ASP A 139 -2.82 -20.05 0.18
C ASP A 139 -1.29 -19.89 0.02
N GLY A 140 -0.75 -18.67 0.10
CA GLY A 140 0.68 -18.39 -0.10
C GLY A 140 1.16 -18.51 -1.55
N LYS A 141 0.25 -18.56 -2.52
CA LYS A 141 0.57 -18.53 -3.96
C LYS A 141 1.10 -17.16 -4.39
N ALA A 142 0.62 -16.10 -3.73
CA ALA A 142 1.11 -14.74 -3.86
C ALA A 142 1.49 -14.19 -2.48
N ALA A 143 2.56 -13.39 -2.42
CA ALA A 143 2.96 -12.70 -1.20
C ALA A 143 2.06 -11.48 -0.92
N VAL A 144 1.56 -10.85 -1.99
CA VAL A 144 0.71 -9.66 -1.94
C VAL A 144 -0.46 -9.84 -2.91
N GLY A 145 -1.63 -9.31 -2.55
CA GLY A 145 -2.80 -9.18 -3.40
C GLY A 145 -3.10 -7.71 -3.67
N VAL A 146 -3.49 -7.35 -4.90
CA VAL A 146 -3.91 -6.00 -5.29
C VAL A 146 -5.39 -6.01 -5.60
N LEU A 147 -6.14 -5.20 -4.84
CA LEU A 147 -7.58 -5.13 -4.83
C LEU A 147 -8.04 -3.68 -5.07
N PRO A 148 -9.26 -3.46 -5.58
CA PRO A 148 -9.84 -2.13 -5.72
C PRO A 148 -9.97 -1.43 -4.36
N ILE A 149 -9.97 -0.08 -4.39
CA ILE A 149 -10.30 0.72 -3.18
C ILE A 149 -11.68 0.30 -2.68
N ALA A 150 -11.78 0.01 -1.39
CA ALA A 150 -13.08 -0.19 -0.77
C ALA A 150 -13.85 1.13 -0.70
N SER A 151 -14.99 1.21 -1.39
CA SER A 151 -15.91 2.35 -1.37
C SER A 151 -17.36 1.89 -1.43
N ASP A 152 -18.31 2.71 -0.97
CA ASP A 152 -19.76 2.45 -1.13
C ASP A 152 -20.15 2.24 -2.62
N THR A 153 -19.51 2.97 -3.54
CA THR A 153 -19.73 2.81 -4.98
C THR A 153 -19.18 1.50 -5.54
N HIS A 154 -18.10 0.98 -4.96
CA HIS A 154 -17.50 -0.28 -5.37
C HIS A 154 -18.26 -1.47 -4.78
N THR A 155 -18.65 -1.40 -3.50
CA THR A 155 -19.41 -2.46 -2.83
C THR A 155 -20.77 -2.69 -3.46
N THR A 156 -21.46 -1.64 -3.88
CA THR A 156 -22.77 -1.75 -4.54
C THR A 156 -22.71 -2.32 -5.96
N ARG A 157 -21.57 -2.22 -6.66
CA ARG A 157 -21.41 -2.73 -8.03
C ARG A 157 -21.12 -4.22 -8.12
N ALA A 158 -20.61 -4.84 -7.05
CA ALA A 158 -20.06 -6.19 -7.11
C ALA A 158 -21.12 -7.31 -7.08
N SER A 159 -22.38 -7.03 -6.69
CA SER A 159 -23.45 -8.02 -6.43
C SER A 159 -23.05 -9.19 -5.51
N ALA A 160 -21.88 -9.12 -4.89
CA ALA A 160 -21.22 -10.16 -4.11
C ALA A 160 -20.64 -9.54 -2.83
N GLU A 161 -20.33 -10.38 -1.84
CA GLU A 161 -19.71 -9.95 -0.60
C GLU A 161 -18.39 -9.18 -0.86
N PRO A 162 -18.26 -7.93 -0.38
CA PRO A 162 -17.07 -7.13 -0.59
C PRO A 162 -15.83 -7.80 0.00
N TRP A 163 -14.70 -7.74 -0.71
CA TRP A 163 -13.45 -8.36 -0.25
C TRP A 163 -13.05 -7.94 1.17
N TRP A 164 -13.25 -6.67 1.54
CA TRP A 164 -12.87 -6.14 2.86
C TRP A 164 -13.71 -6.75 3.98
N TYR A 165 -14.99 -7.03 3.70
CA TYR A 165 -15.88 -7.69 4.65
C TYR A 165 -15.40 -9.12 4.94
N THR A 166 -14.93 -9.85 3.91
CA THR A 166 -14.41 -11.21 4.08
C THR A 166 -13.14 -11.29 4.95
N LEU A 167 -12.44 -10.17 5.18
CA LEU A 167 -11.30 -10.08 6.09
C LEU A 167 -11.72 -10.05 7.56
N THR A 168 -12.97 -9.69 7.87
CA THR A 168 -13.49 -9.64 9.24
C THR A 168 -13.48 -11.02 9.92
N ALA A 169 -13.67 -12.09 9.15
CA ALA A 169 -13.75 -13.47 9.62
C ALA A 169 -12.41 -14.22 9.75
N GLY A 170 -11.28 -13.62 9.35
CA GLY A 170 -10.04 -14.36 9.07
C GLY A 170 -9.10 -14.74 10.23
N GLY A 171 -9.44 -14.47 11.50
CA GLY A 171 -8.57 -14.76 12.64
C GLY A 171 -7.20 -14.05 12.60
N SER A 172 -6.17 -14.60 13.24
CA SER A 172 -4.82 -13.99 13.32
C SER A 172 -4.04 -14.03 12.00
N GLU A 173 -4.25 -15.07 11.19
CA GLU A 173 -3.55 -15.31 9.90
C GLU A 173 -4.22 -14.62 8.70
N ARG A 174 -5.20 -13.75 8.95
CA ARG A 174 -5.92 -13.04 7.89
C ARG A 174 -4.95 -12.18 7.06
N PRO A 175 -5.17 -12.05 5.75
CA PRO A 175 -4.58 -10.96 4.99
C PRO A 175 -5.02 -9.61 5.57
N ARG A 176 -4.10 -8.67 5.65
CA ARG A 176 -4.34 -7.29 6.09
C ARG A 176 -3.98 -6.32 4.99
N VAL A 177 -4.66 -5.18 4.93
CA VAL A 177 -4.27 -4.06 4.08
C VAL A 177 -2.94 -3.50 4.56
N VAL A 178 -2.01 -3.31 3.63
CA VAL A 178 -0.61 -2.99 3.91
C VAL A 178 -0.05 -1.86 3.05
N ALA A 179 -0.71 -1.52 1.94
CA ALA A 179 -0.34 -0.37 1.12
C ALA A 179 -1.54 0.22 0.37
N ASN A 180 -1.45 1.51 0.06
CA ASN A 180 -2.32 2.22 -0.87
C ASN A 180 -1.50 2.57 -2.12
N LEU A 181 -2.06 2.29 -3.29
CA LEU A 181 -1.41 2.45 -4.58
C LEU A 181 -2.12 3.54 -5.38
N PRO A 182 -1.39 4.48 -6.01
CA PRO A 182 0.07 4.63 -6.01
C PRO A 182 0.62 5.26 -4.71
N TRP A 183 1.96 5.22 -4.53
CA TRP A 183 2.62 5.91 -3.41
C TRP A 183 2.54 7.44 -3.51
N LEU A 184 2.67 7.99 -4.73
CA LEU A 184 2.47 9.42 -4.98
C LEU A 184 1.13 9.62 -5.65
N ILE A 185 0.29 10.47 -5.06
CA ILE A 185 -0.96 10.92 -5.67
C ILE A 185 -0.67 12.26 -6.34
N ASN A 186 -1.02 12.38 -7.61
CA ASN A 186 -0.91 13.64 -8.32
C ASN A 186 -2.22 14.42 -8.16
N SER A 187 -2.15 15.65 -7.65
CA SER A 187 -3.34 16.51 -7.48
C SER A 187 -4.02 16.82 -8.83
N ASP A 188 -3.22 16.86 -9.89
CA ASP A 188 -3.63 17.35 -11.21
C ASP A 188 -4.41 16.30 -12.02
N THR A 189 -4.27 15.02 -11.68
CA THR A 189 -5.02 13.94 -12.34
C THR A 189 -6.47 13.79 -11.83
N GLY A 190 -6.88 14.62 -10.86
CA GLY A 190 -8.23 14.61 -10.30
C GLY A 190 -8.61 13.32 -9.57
N SER A 191 -9.89 13.18 -9.22
CA SER A 191 -10.46 11.99 -8.55
C SER A 191 -10.49 10.73 -9.42
N ASP A 192 -10.10 10.84 -10.69
CA ASP A 192 -10.22 9.79 -11.72
C ASP A 192 -8.96 8.94 -11.88
N ALA A 193 -7.88 9.29 -11.15
CA ALA A 193 -6.68 8.47 -11.12
C ALA A 193 -6.99 7.11 -10.48
N ALA A 194 -6.64 6.03 -11.17
CA ALA A 194 -6.83 4.68 -10.66
C ALA A 194 -6.08 4.48 -9.34
N ARG A 195 -6.75 3.84 -8.37
CA ARG A 195 -6.20 3.53 -7.06
C ARG A 195 -6.50 2.09 -6.67
N ALA A 196 -5.62 1.52 -5.86
CA ALA A 196 -5.78 0.16 -5.37
C ALA A 196 -5.27 0.03 -3.92
N MET A 197 -5.67 -1.04 -3.26
CA MET A 197 -5.13 -1.47 -1.98
C MET A 197 -4.32 -2.74 -2.16
N ALA A 198 -3.21 -2.83 -1.46
CA ALA A 198 -2.45 -4.07 -1.34
C ALA A 198 -2.79 -4.77 -0.03
N VAL A 199 -2.95 -6.08 -0.08
CA VAL A 199 -3.15 -6.95 1.07
C VAL A 199 -2.07 -8.01 1.17
N ALA A 200 -1.62 -8.34 2.38
CA ALA A 200 -0.63 -9.39 2.63
C ALA A 200 -0.84 -10.03 4.00
N ARG A 201 -0.31 -11.24 4.22
CA ARG A 201 -0.28 -11.89 5.54
C ARG A 201 0.92 -11.41 6.35
N ILE A 202 0.91 -10.13 6.71
CA ILE A 202 1.91 -9.52 7.59
C ILE A 202 1.20 -8.71 8.67
N ASN A 203 1.82 -8.65 9.85
CA ASN A 203 1.34 -7.75 10.89
C ASN A 203 1.73 -6.32 10.52
N PRO A 204 0.81 -5.35 10.61
CA PRO A 204 1.10 -3.98 10.23
C PRO A 204 2.04 -3.36 11.28
N GLU A 205 3.00 -2.57 10.79
CA GLU A 205 3.95 -1.83 11.62
C GLU A 205 3.68 -0.34 11.41
N ALA A 206 3.85 0.47 12.46
CA ALA A 206 3.74 1.92 12.33
C ALA A 206 4.85 2.47 11.43
N SER A 207 4.47 3.29 10.45
CA SER A 207 5.41 3.97 9.57
C SER A 207 5.64 5.43 9.97
N GLY A 208 4.79 5.98 10.85
CA GLY A 208 4.89 7.34 11.41
C GLY A 208 3.90 8.35 10.79
N ASP A 209 3.34 8.03 9.62
CA ASP A 209 2.20 8.74 9.02
C ASP A 209 1.35 7.68 8.30
N ASP A 210 0.33 7.22 9.00
CA ASP A 210 -0.41 5.99 8.71
C ASP A 210 -1.90 6.27 8.63
N ILE A 211 -2.60 5.40 7.90
CA ILE A 211 -4.05 5.28 7.89
C ILE A 211 -4.39 3.83 8.21
N SER A 212 -5.10 3.61 9.31
CA SER A 212 -5.63 2.30 9.69
C SER A 212 -7.02 2.07 9.10
N LEU A 213 -7.33 0.82 8.75
CA LEU A 213 -8.66 0.42 8.28
C LEU A 213 -9.36 -0.37 9.37
N ILE A 214 -10.47 0.16 9.89
CA ILE A 214 -11.25 -0.47 10.94
C ILE A 214 -12.65 -0.76 10.40
N ALA A 215 -13.04 -2.03 10.45
CA ALA A 215 -14.39 -2.47 10.15
C ALA A 215 -15.19 -2.56 11.46
N PHE A 216 -16.31 -1.86 11.52
CA PHE A 216 -17.24 -1.84 12.63
C PHE A 216 -18.46 -2.67 12.30
N GLU A 217 -18.87 -3.55 13.22
CA GLU A 217 -20.17 -4.21 13.16
C GLU A 217 -21.13 -3.45 14.08
N SER A 218 -22.28 -3.06 13.52
CA SER A 218 -23.29 -2.30 14.23
C SER A 218 -24.70 -2.80 13.93
N THR A 219 -25.65 -2.46 14.78
CA THR A 219 -27.08 -2.63 14.50
C THR A 219 -27.54 -1.59 13.48
N GLU A 220 -28.73 -1.75 12.92
CA GLU A 220 -29.27 -0.81 11.92
C GLU A 220 -29.64 0.56 12.51
N ASN A 221 -29.81 0.64 13.83
CA ASN A 221 -30.35 1.80 14.54
C ASN A 221 -29.32 2.91 14.80
N ILE A 222 -28.02 2.63 14.62
CA ILE A 222 -26.96 3.61 14.86
C ILE A 222 -26.48 4.27 13.55
N SER A 223 -26.33 5.60 13.60
CA SER A 223 -25.85 6.38 12.47
C SER A 223 -24.32 6.45 12.43
N ARG A 224 -23.76 6.52 11.22
CA ARG A 224 -22.34 6.83 10.95
C ARG A 224 -21.86 8.09 11.69
N GLY A 225 -22.75 9.09 11.84
CA GLY A 225 -22.46 10.34 12.53
C GLY A 225 -22.29 10.18 14.04
N ARG A 226 -23.10 9.31 14.68
CA ARG A 226 -22.96 9.01 16.11
C ARG A 226 -21.67 8.26 16.41
N ILE A 227 -21.34 7.22 15.63
CA ILE A 227 -20.08 6.49 15.79
C ILE A 227 -18.89 7.42 15.60
N ARG A 228 -18.92 8.29 14.58
CA ARG A 228 -17.88 9.31 14.34
C ARG A 228 -17.71 10.22 15.55
N LYS A 229 -18.80 10.78 16.08
CA LYS A 229 -18.76 11.70 17.22
C LYS A 229 -18.13 11.05 18.47
N GLU A 230 -18.54 9.83 18.81
CA GLU A 230 -17.99 9.13 19.97
C GLU A 230 -16.51 8.73 19.74
N ALA A 231 -16.16 8.35 18.52
CA ALA A 231 -14.77 8.04 18.16
C ALA A 231 -13.87 9.28 18.25
N GLU A 232 -14.33 10.44 17.75
CA GLU A 232 -13.62 11.71 17.88
C GLU A 232 -13.42 12.08 19.36
N GLY A 233 -14.41 11.86 20.21
CA GLY A 233 -14.30 12.01 21.67
C GLY A 233 -13.26 11.08 22.31
N ALA A 234 -13.00 9.92 21.71
CA ALA A 234 -11.94 8.99 22.11
C ALA A 234 -10.58 9.26 21.43
N GLY A 235 -10.46 10.35 20.67
CA GLY A 235 -9.24 10.72 19.95
C GLY A 235 -8.97 9.87 18.69
N LEU A 236 -10.03 9.36 18.06
CA LEU A 236 -9.98 8.61 16.80
C LEU A 236 -10.68 9.43 15.70
N MET A 237 -9.91 9.94 14.75
CA MET A 237 -10.45 10.67 13.59
C MET A 237 -10.82 9.66 12.51
N LEU A 238 -12.13 9.51 12.26
CA LEU A 238 -12.68 8.52 11.33
C LEU A 238 -13.17 9.18 10.04
N ASP A 239 -12.85 8.57 8.90
CA ASP A 239 -13.52 8.82 7.63
C ASP A 239 -14.14 7.54 7.04
N TRP A 240 -15.37 7.65 6.56
CA TRP A 240 -16.13 6.46 6.14
C TRP A 240 -15.76 6.04 4.72
N ALA A 241 -15.38 4.78 4.56
CA ALA A 241 -15.01 4.22 3.26
C ALA A 241 -16.17 3.46 2.62
N ALA A 242 -16.74 2.48 3.34
CA ALA A 242 -17.74 1.58 2.77
C ALA A 242 -18.74 1.07 3.82
N THR A 243 -19.92 0.64 3.37
CA THR A 243 -20.92 -0.12 4.13
C THR A 243 -21.22 -1.42 3.40
N TRP A 244 -21.49 -2.45 4.19
CA TRP A 244 -22.05 -3.72 3.74
C TRP A 244 -23.15 -4.16 4.70
N SER A 245 -24.25 -4.67 4.15
CA SER A 245 -25.32 -5.33 4.90
C SER A 245 -25.73 -6.57 4.13
N HIS A 246 -26.15 -7.60 4.85
CA HIS A 246 -26.60 -8.85 4.26
C HIS A 246 -28.10 -9.00 4.52
N ASP A 247 -28.90 -9.31 3.49
CA ASP A 247 -30.36 -9.29 3.61
C ASP A 247 -30.90 -10.23 4.70
N GLU A 248 -30.17 -11.31 5.00
CA GLU A 248 -30.56 -12.30 6.03
C GLU A 248 -29.99 -12.00 7.43
N GLN A 249 -29.14 -10.98 7.60
CA GLN A 249 -28.54 -10.63 8.89
C GLN A 249 -28.83 -9.17 9.27
N PRO A 250 -29.32 -8.90 10.49
CA PRO A 250 -29.61 -7.53 10.93
C PRO A 250 -28.35 -6.70 11.19
N ALA A 251 -27.17 -7.31 11.13
CA ALA A 251 -25.89 -6.64 11.38
C ALA A 251 -25.42 -5.88 10.14
N ARG A 252 -25.04 -4.63 10.33
CA ARG A 252 -24.42 -3.77 9.34
C ARG A 252 -22.93 -3.68 9.60
N TRP A 253 -22.14 -3.79 8.55
CA TRP A 253 -20.70 -3.58 8.58
C TRP A 253 -20.32 -2.26 7.95
N GLN A 254 -19.45 -1.50 8.60
CA GLN A 254 -18.99 -0.21 8.12
C GLN A 254 -17.47 -0.13 8.22
N LEU A 255 -16.83 0.13 7.09
CA LEU A 255 -15.39 0.33 6.99
C LEU A 255 -15.06 1.81 7.14
N ALA A 256 -14.14 2.12 8.05
CA ALA A 256 -13.58 3.46 8.22
C ALA A 256 -12.08 3.47 8.04
N HIS A 257 -11.57 4.55 7.45
CA HIS A 257 -10.20 4.99 7.58
C HIS A 257 -10.05 5.74 8.90
N VAL A 258 -8.98 5.43 9.63
CA VAL A 258 -8.65 6.06 10.91
C VAL A 258 -7.29 6.71 10.79
N GLU A 259 -7.18 7.98 11.16
CA GLU A 259 -5.89 8.67 11.13
C GLU A 259 -4.91 8.09 12.14
N GLY A 260 -3.70 7.81 11.68
CA GLY A 260 -2.63 7.23 12.46
C GLY A 260 -2.63 5.71 12.48
N PHE A 261 -1.63 5.16 13.16
CA PHE A 261 -1.51 3.72 13.38
C PHE A 261 -2.39 3.29 14.55
N VAL A 262 -3.29 2.35 14.28
CA VAL A 262 -4.13 1.67 15.27
C VAL A 262 -3.67 0.21 15.34
N PRO A 263 -3.22 -0.30 16.51
CA PRO A 263 -2.87 -1.71 16.68
C PRO A 263 -4.12 -2.60 16.66
N GLU A 264 -3.92 -3.92 16.62
CA GLU A 264 -5.04 -4.89 16.63
C GLU A 264 -5.90 -4.79 17.90
N TYR A 265 -5.26 -4.55 19.04
CA TYR A 265 -5.91 -4.34 20.33
C TYR A 265 -5.70 -2.90 20.79
N ASP A 266 -6.51 -1.98 20.27
CA ASP A 266 -6.48 -0.57 20.68
C ASP A 266 -7.50 -0.30 21.80
N PRO A 267 -7.08 0.21 22.98
CA PRO A 267 -7.99 0.47 24.10
C PRO A 267 -9.03 1.55 23.80
N ARG A 268 -8.75 2.49 22.88
CA ARG A 268 -9.71 3.53 22.47
C ARG A 268 -10.87 2.91 21.68
N LEU A 269 -10.58 1.96 20.79
CA LEU A 269 -11.62 1.22 20.06
C LEU A 269 -12.45 0.31 20.99
N ALA A 270 -11.81 -0.33 21.98
CA ALA A 270 -12.53 -1.09 22.99
C ALA A 270 -13.44 -0.19 23.84
N GLY A 271 -12.95 0.99 24.25
CA GLY A 271 -13.76 2.00 24.94
C GLY A 271 -14.95 2.50 24.11
N LEU A 272 -14.76 2.66 22.79
CA LEU A 272 -15.83 3.04 21.88
C LEU A 272 -16.94 1.99 21.81
N VAL A 273 -16.59 0.70 21.71
CA VAL A 273 -17.57 -0.40 21.74
C VAL A 273 -18.34 -0.42 23.07
N ASN A 274 -17.66 -0.24 24.19
CA ASN A 274 -18.30 -0.19 25.50
C ASN A 274 -19.23 1.03 25.65
N THR A 275 -18.88 2.18 25.07
CA THR A 275 -19.69 3.40 25.13
C THR A 275 -20.97 3.28 24.30
N LEU A 276 -20.90 2.54 23.20
CA LEU A 276 -21.99 2.31 22.25
C LEU A 276 -22.60 0.90 22.40
N GLU A 277 -22.55 0.35 23.62
CA GLU A 277 -23.02 -1.00 23.93
C GLU A 277 -24.44 -1.25 23.40
N GLY A 278 -24.65 -2.42 22.79
CA GLY A 278 -25.93 -2.81 22.18
C GLY A 278 -26.20 -2.21 20.79
N GLU A 279 -25.39 -1.25 20.34
CA GLU A 279 -25.49 -0.64 19.01
C GLU A 279 -24.25 -0.88 18.16
N LEU A 280 -23.06 -0.74 18.74
CA LEU A 280 -21.79 -1.15 18.14
C LEU A 280 -21.33 -2.43 18.85
N THR A 281 -21.31 -3.55 18.12
CA THR A 281 -21.11 -4.88 18.73
C THR A 281 -19.65 -5.31 18.73
N ARG A 282 -18.90 -4.96 17.68
CA ARG A 282 -17.46 -5.25 17.59
C ARG A 282 -16.77 -4.38 16.55
N PHE A 283 -15.44 -4.41 16.58
CA PHE A 283 -14.59 -3.90 15.52
C PHE A 283 -13.56 -4.95 15.09
N VAL A 284 -13.02 -4.78 13.89
CA VAL A 284 -11.91 -5.57 13.36
C VAL A 284 -10.92 -4.64 12.68
N ASN A 285 -9.65 -4.72 13.09
CA ASN A 285 -8.56 -4.06 12.39
C ASN A 285 -8.18 -4.83 11.12
N LEU A 286 -8.49 -4.24 9.95
CA LEU A 286 -8.23 -4.84 8.64
C LEU A 286 -6.83 -4.52 8.11
N GLY A 287 -6.03 -3.73 8.83
CA GLY A 287 -4.66 -3.38 8.46
C GLY A 287 -4.38 -1.88 8.56
N CYS A 288 -3.20 -1.49 8.09
CA CYS A 288 -2.82 -0.09 7.97
C CYS A 288 -1.90 0.10 6.75
N TYR A 289 -1.90 1.30 6.20
CA TYR A 289 -0.96 1.69 5.17
C TYR A 289 -0.40 3.06 5.48
N ALA A 290 0.84 3.29 5.06
CA ALA A 290 1.44 4.61 5.12
C ALA A 290 0.71 5.57 4.17
N ARG A 291 0.40 6.78 4.64
CA ARG A 291 -0.30 7.80 3.86
C ARG A 291 0.48 8.08 2.55
N PRO A 292 -0.18 8.01 1.37
CA PRO A 292 0.46 8.38 0.12
C PRO A 292 0.98 9.81 0.16
N GLY A 293 2.14 10.04 -0.44
CA GLY A 293 2.71 11.38 -0.58
C GLY A 293 2.03 12.18 -1.69
N ASN A 294 2.12 13.51 -1.61
CA ASN A 294 1.72 14.38 -2.70
C ASN A 294 2.84 14.45 -3.74
N GLY A 295 2.50 14.28 -5.03
CA GLY A 295 3.44 14.33 -6.14
C GLY A 295 4.06 15.72 -6.39
N THR A 296 3.52 16.76 -5.76
CA THR A 296 3.97 18.14 -5.81
C THR A 296 4.75 18.47 -4.53
N THR A 297 6.07 18.32 -4.57
CA THR A 297 6.95 19.04 -3.64
C THR A 297 7.27 20.39 -4.26
N SER A 298 6.90 21.47 -3.56
CA SER A 298 7.19 22.87 -3.92
C SER A 298 8.67 23.12 -4.18
#